data_AF-A0A497RNW3-F1
#
_entry.id   AF-A0A497RNW3-F1
#
_cell.length_a   1.000
_cell.length_b   1.000
_cell.length_c   1.000
_cell.angle_alpha   90.00
_cell.angle_beta   90.00
_cell.angle_gamma   90.00
#
_symmetry.space_group_name_H-M   'P 1'
#
loop_
_entity.id
_entity.type
_entity.pdbx_description
1 polymer ?
#
loop_
_entity_poly.entity_id
_entity_poly.type
_entity_poly.pdbx_seq_one_letter_code
_entity_poly.pdbx_strand_id
1 'polypeptide(L)'
;MTPKRTSYQKGYIIELRAKDDLKKLGANLVIRSSRSRTPADLIAFFPDTKEIWLVQVKGYREAPRDLSKLKEKFKDLAQFKGQYTVKTKVFIKRKGRYTFIEV
;
A
#
# COMPACT_ATOMS: atom_id res chain seq x y z
N MET A 1 -14.85 -26.04 -19.19
CA MET A 1 -15.32 -25.25 -18.02
C MET A 1 -14.13 -24.53 -17.41
N THR A 2 -14.09 -23.21 -17.44
CA THR A 2 -13.01 -22.44 -16.78
C THR A 2 -13.23 -22.52 -15.26
N PRO A 3 -12.23 -22.91 -14.45
CA PRO A 3 -12.42 -23.04 -13.01
C PRO A 3 -12.86 -21.70 -12.41
N LYS A 4 -13.90 -21.75 -11.57
CA LYS A 4 -14.50 -20.57 -10.92
C LYS A 4 -13.43 -19.95 -10.01
N ARG A 5 -12.87 -18.80 -10.39
CA ARG A 5 -11.85 -18.10 -9.59
C ARG A 5 -12.39 -17.81 -8.20
N THR A 6 -11.63 -18.17 -7.16
CA THR A 6 -11.99 -17.86 -5.77
C THR A 6 -12.01 -16.34 -5.55
N SER A 7 -12.76 -15.87 -4.55
CA SER A 7 -12.81 -14.44 -4.18
C SER A 7 -11.40 -13.87 -3.97
N TYR A 8 -10.49 -14.66 -3.40
CA TYR A 8 -9.08 -14.34 -3.21
C TYR A 8 -8.34 -14.09 -4.53
N GLN A 9 -8.50 -14.99 -5.51
CA GLN A 9 -7.87 -14.83 -6.83
C GLN A 9 -8.39 -13.60 -7.57
N LYS A 10 -9.67 -13.23 -7.35
CA LYS A 10 -10.27 -12.03 -7.93
C LYS A 10 -9.69 -10.74 -7.32
N GLY A 11 -9.55 -10.68 -6.00
CA GLY A 11 -8.92 -9.54 -5.31
C GLY A 11 -7.47 -9.34 -5.76
N TYR A 12 -6.72 -10.43 -5.85
CA TYR A 12 -5.32 -10.45 -6.28
C TYR A 12 -5.10 -9.82 -7.67
N ILE A 13 -6.00 -10.06 -8.63
CA ILE A 13 -5.91 -9.49 -9.97
C ILE A 13 -6.11 -7.97 -9.95
N ILE A 14 -7.05 -7.48 -9.14
CA ILE A 14 -7.29 -6.04 -9.03
C ILE A 14 -6.09 -5.34 -8.36
N GLU A 15 -5.47 -5.97 -7.35
CA GLU A 15 -4.23 -5.46 -6.75
C GLU A 15 -3.08 -5.39 -7.77
N LEU A 16 -2.92 -6.41 -8.61
CA LEU A 16 -1.91 -6.40 -9.67
C LEU A 16 -2.15 -5.27 -10.66
N ARG A 17 -3.40 -5.09 -11.10
CA ARG A 17 -3.76 -3.98 -11.99
C ARG A 17 -3.47 -2.62 -11.34
N ALA A 18 -3.89 -2.42 -10.09
CA ALA A 18 -3.63 -1.17 -9.38
C ALA A 18 -2.12 -0.89 -9.23
N LYS A 19 -1.31 -1.93 -8.99
CA LYS A 19 0.16 -1.83 -9.00
C LYS A 19 0.70 -1.38 -10.35
N ASP A 20 0.21 -1.94 -11.45
CA ASP A 20 0.65 -1.58 -12.80
C ASP A 20 0.25 -0.13 -13.14
N ASP A 21 -0.94 0.29 -12.74
CA ASP A 21 -1.41 1.67 -12.93
C ASP A 21 -0.56 2.66 -12.11
N LEU A 22 -0.20 2.33 -10.87
CA LEU A 22 0.73 3.14 -10.06
C LEU A 22 2.10 3.30 -10.72
N LYS A 23 2.65 2.24 -11.31
CA LYS A 23 3.92 2.30 -12.05
C LYS A 23 3.83 3.23 -13.26
N LYS A 24 2.72 3.17 -14.02
CA LYS A 24 2.49 4.07 -15.16
C LYS A 24 2.37 5.54 -14.73
N LEU A 25 1.85 5.79 -13.53
CA LEU A 25 1.78 7.12 -12.93
C LEU A 25 3.14 7.64 -12.43
N GLY A 26 4.21 6.84 -12.52
CA GLY A 26 5.56 7.25 -12.13
C GLY A 26 6.03 6.68 -10.79
N ALA A 27 5.29 5.75 -10.17
CA ALA A 27 5.78 5.08 -8.97
C ALA A 27 7.02 4.24 -9.30
N ASN A 28 8.15 4.59 -8.69
CA ASN A 28 9.41 3.91 -8.95
C ASN A 28 9.51 2.58 -8.17
N LEU A 29 8.86 2.53 -7.00
CA LEU A 29 8.71 1.31 -6.20
C LEU A 29 7.25 1.17 -5.74
N VAL A 30 6.70 -0.05 -5.86
CA VAL A 30 5.38 -0.41 -5.33
C VAL A 30 5.50 -1.69 -4.52
N ILE A 31 5.24 -1.60 -3.22
CA ILE A 31 5.26 -2.70 -2.26
C ILE A 31 3.83 -3.17 -2.02
N ARG A 32 3.64 -4.49 -1.96
CA ARG A 32 2.37 -5.12 -1.59
C ARG A 32 2.43 -5.59 -0.16
N SER A 33 1.38 -5.32 0.62
CA SER A 33 1.26 -5.92 1.94
C SER A 33 0.93 -7.41 1.83
N SER A 34 1.48 -8.21 2.74
CA SER A 34 1.16 -9.63 2.79
C SER A 34 -0.19 -9.82 3.49
N ARG A 35 -1.08 -10.59 2.87
CA ARG A 35 -2.38 -11.01 3.42
C ARG A 35 -3.33 -9.86 3.80
N SER A 36 -3.11 -8.63 3.32
CA SER A 36 -3.94 -7.45 3.59
C SER A 36 -4.25 -7.21 5.07
N ARG A 37 -3.29 -7.50 5.95
CA ARG A 37 -3.43 -7.30 7.40
C ARG A 37 -3.02 -5.90 7.87
N THR A 38 -2.73 -5.02 6.92
CA THR A 38 -2.25 -3.65 7.15
C THR A 38 -3.28 -2.64 6.66
N PRO A 39 -3.20 -1.37 7.11
CA PRO A 39 -4.10 -0.30 6.68
C PRO A 39 -4.05 0.04 5.18
N ALA A 40 -3.01 -0.41 4.47
CA ALA A 40 -2.86 -0.28 3.03
C ALA A 40 -2.53 -1.62 2.38
N ASP A 41 -3.06 -1.87 1.18
CA ASP A 41 -2.72 -3.04 0.36
C ASP A 41 -1.45 -2.79 -0.47
N LEU A 42 -1.31 -1.56 -0.98
CA LEU A 42 -0.16 -1.11 -1.76
C LEU A 42 0.48 0.13 -1.13
N ILE A 43 1.81 0.21 -1.20
CA ILE A 43 2.60 1.38 -0.85
C ILE A 43 3.44 1.75 -2.06
N ALA A 44 3.19 2.91 -2.64
CA ALA A 44 3.90 3.41 -3.82
C ALA A 44 4.80 4.60 -3.48
N PHE A 45 6.02 4.60 -4.00
CA PHE A 45 7.02 5.65 -3.81
C PHE A 45 7.25 6.40 -5.11
N PHE A 46 7.08 7.72 -5.06
CA PHE A 46 7.32 8.65 -6.16
C PHE A 46 8.50 9.56 -5.77
N PRO A 47 9.75 9.15 -6.06
CA PRO A 47 10.93 9.88 -5.59
C PRO A 47 11.03 11.29 -6.18
N ASP A 48 10.60 11.48 -7.43
CA ASP A 48 10.67 12.76 -8.14
C ASP A 48 9.79 13.83 -7.48
N THR A 49 8.58 13.45 -7.07
CA THR A 49 7.62 14.32 -6.36
C THR A 49 7.78 14.27 -4.84
N LYS A 50 8.64 13.38 -4.33
CA LYS A 50 8.83 13.09 -2.90
C LYS A 50 7.52 12.68 -2.21
N GLU A 51 6.70 11.89 -2.90
CA GLU A 51 5.42 11.40 -2.38
C GLU A 51 5.45 9.91 -2.05
N ILE A 52 4.68 9.53 -1.04
CA ILE A 52 4.36 8.14 -0.72
C ILE A 52 2.85 8.00 -0.72
N TRP A 53 2.33 7.11 -1.56
CA TRP A 53 0.91 6.84 -1.63
C TRP A 53 0.59 5.54 -0.90
N LEU A 54 -0.27 5.63 0.11
CA LEU A 54 -0.84 4.47 0.81
C LEU A 54 -2.19 4.17 0.18
N VAL A 55 -2.32 2.99 -0.45
CA VAL A 55 -3.49 2.65 -1.26
C VAL A 55 -4.15 1.39 -0.72
N GLN A 56 -5.43 1.51 -0.37
CA GLN A 56 -6.28 0.36 -0.11
C GLN A 56 -7.04 -0.01 -1.40
N VAL A 57 -6.93 -1.27 -1.82
CA VAL A 57 -7.59 -1.76 -3.04
C VAL A 57 -8.93 -2.39 -2.66
N LYS A 58 -10.01 -1.97 -3.32
CA LYS A 58 -11.33 -2.61 -3.20
C LYS A 58 -11.83 -2.98 -4.59
N GLY A 59 -11.89 -4.29 -4.86
CA GLY A 59 -12.49 -4.82 -6.07
C GLY A 59 -14.01 -4.98 -5.94
N TYR A 60 -14.70 -4.92 -7.08
CA TYR A 60 -16.10 -5.37 -7.24
C TYR A 60 -17.12 -4.65 -6.35
N ARG A 61 -16.83 -3.41 -5.94
CA ARG A 61 -17.75 -2.50 -5.27
C ARG A 61 -17.59 -1.12 -5.88
N GLU A 62 -18.69 -0.44 -6.17
CA GLU A 62 -18.64 0.97 -6.53
C GLU A 62 -18.31 1.82 -5.30
N ALA A 63 -17.68 2.97 -5.54
CA ALA A 63 -17.52 3.96 -4.49
C ALA A 63 -18.93 4.44 -4.04
N PRO A 64 -19.18 4.60 -2.72
CA PRO A 64 -20.43 5.18 -2.26
C PRO A 64 -20.56 6.61 -2.81
N ARG A 65 -21.79 7.02 -3.14
CA ARG A 65 -22.10 8.40 -3.58
C ARG A 65 -21.68 9.44 -2.56
N ASP A 66 -21.79 9.09 -1.29
CA ASP A 66 -21.35 9.91 -0.17
C ASP A 66 -19.91 9.52 0.24
N LEU A 67 -18.96 10.39 -0.08
CA LEU A 67 -17.54 10.19 0.20
C LEU A 67 -17.18 10.32 1.68
N SER A 68 -18.05 10.90 2.52
CA SER A 68 -17.80 10.99 3.97
C SER A 68 -17.69 9.60 4.61
N LYS A 69 -18.52 8.66 4.14
CA LYS A 69 -18.51 7.23 4.54
C LYS A 69 -17.22 6.52 4.20
N LEU A 70 -16.51 6.94 3.15
CA LEU A 70 -15.18 6.40 2.83
C LEU A 70 -14.15 6.82 3.87
N LYS A 71 -14.18 8.08 4.30
CA LYS A 71 -13.22 8.59 5.31
C LYS A 71 -13.38 7.87 6.64
N GLU A 72 -14.62 7.63 7.07
CA GLU A 72 -14.89 6.89 8.30
C GLU A 72 -14.43 5.42 8.19
N LYS A 73 -14.82 4.75 7.09
CA LYS A 73 -14.44 3.35 6.85
C LYS A 73 -12.94 3.13 6.74
N PHE A 74 -12.21 4.11 6.21
CA PHE A 74 -10.76 4.06 6.01
C PHE A 74 -10.02 5.01 6.97
N LYS A 75 -10.59 5.26 8.15
CA LYS A 75 -9.99 6.13 9.17
C LYS A 75 -8.56 5.69 9.51
N ASP A 76 -8.32 4.38 9.59
CA ASP A 76 -6.98 3.82 9.86
C ASP A 76 -5.96 4.11 8.76
N LEU A 77 -6.39 4.28 7.50
CA LEU A 77 -5.52 4.73 6.42
C LEU A 77 -5.33 6.24 6.48
N ALA A 78 -6.42 6.97 6.73
CA ALA A 78 -6.45 8.43 6.77
C ALA A 78 -5.56 9.03 7.88
N GLN A 79 -5.37 8.31 9.00
CA GLN A 79 -4.51 8.76 10.10
C GLN A 79 -3.03 8.93 9.70
N PHE A 80 -2.59 8.28 8.62
CA PHE A 80 -1.22 8.38 8.10
C PHE A 80 -1.04 9.53 7.10
N LYS A 81 -2.05 10.38 6.91
CA LYS A 81 -1.92 11.56 6.06
C LYS A 81 -1.06 12.62 6.76
N GLY A 82 -0.01 13.10 6.11
CA GLY A 82 0.83 14.17 6.63
C GLY A 82 2.14 14.33 5.86
N GLN A 83 3.02 15.19 6.37
CA GLN A 83 4.38 15.32 5.88
C GLN A 83 5.30 14.43 6.72
N TYR A 84 6.14 13.65 6.04
CA TYR A 84 7.07 12.72 6.67
C TYR A 84 8.49 13.00 6.22
N THR A 85 9.44 12.76 7.12
CA THR A 85 10.86 12.65 6.77
C THR A 85 11.21 11.18 6.59
N VAL A 86 11.80 10.83 5.45
CA VAL A 86 12.28 9.47 5.21
C VAL A 86 13.58 9.26 5.99
N LYS A 87 13.65 8.15 6.74
CA LYS A 87 14.85 7.70 7.46
C LYS A 87 15.24 6.33 6.96
N THR A 88 16.39 6.23 6.31
CA THR A 88 16.96 4.97 5.80
C THR A 88 17.75 4.30 6.91
N LYS A 89 17.26 3.14 7.39
CA LYS A 89 17.89 2.39 8.48
C LYS A 89 17.90 0.90 8.19
N VAL A 90 18.94 0.21 8.62
CA VAL A 90 19.01 -1.26 8.67
C VAL A 90 18.90 -1.73 10.11
N PHE A 91 18.15 -2.81 10.36
CA PHE A 91 18.06 -3.45 11.67
C PHE A 91 18.95 -4.70 11.69
N ILE A 92 20.14 -4.58 12.27
CA ILE A 92 21.19 -5.61 12.19
C ILE A 92 21.88 -5.81 13.54
N LYS A 93 22.47 -7.00 13.74
CA LYS A 93 23.21 -7.35 14.96
C LYS A 93 24.57 -6.64 14.98
N ARG A 94 24.80 -5.80 15.99
CA ARG A 94 26.07 -5.11 16.26
C ARG A 94 26.47 -5.35 17.72
N LYS A 95 27.68 -5.89 17.94
CA LYS A 95 28.20 -6.25 19.27
C LYS A 95 27.21 -7.10 20.09
N GLY A 96 26.62 -8.12 19.46
CA GLY A 96 25.72 -9.06 20.13
C GLY A 96 24.25 -8.64 20.23
N ARG A 97 23.88 -7.39 19.93
CA ARG A 97 22.50 -6.88 20.03
C ARG A 97 21.98 -6.37 18.68
N TYR A 98 20.69 -6.55 18.40
CA TYR A 98 20.07 -5.95 17.22
C TYR A 98 19.81 -4.46 17.46
N THR A 99 20.18 -3.64 16.49
CA THR A 99 20.03 -2.19 16.56
C THR A 99 19.73 -1.62 15.17
N PHE A 100 19.12 -0.44 15.13
CA PHE A 100 18.96 0.34 13.90
C PHE A 100 20.25 1.13 13.61
N ILE A 101 20.73 1.05 12.37
CA ILE A 101 21.90 1.79 11.87
C ILE A 101 21.46 2.57 10.64
N GLU A 102 21.80 3.85 10.54
CA GLU A 102 21.51 4.67 9.35
C GLU A 102 22.37 4.23 8.16
N VAL A 103 21.77 4.27 6.96
CA VAL A 103 22.41 3.94 5.67
C VAL A 103 22.18 5.04 4.65
#